data_AF-E9GGQ9-F1
#
_entry.id   AF-E9GGQ9-F1
#
_cell.length_a   1.000
_cell.length_b   1.000
_cell.length_c   1.000
_cell.angle_alpha   90.00
_cell.angle_beta   90.00
_cell.angle_gamma   90.00
#
_symmetry.space_group_name_H-M   'P 1'
#
loop_
_entity.id
_entity.type
_entity.pdbx_description
1 polymer ?
#
loop_
_entity_poly.entity_id
_entity_poly.type
_entity_poly.pdbx_seq_one_letter_code
_entity_poly.pdbx_strand_id
1 'polypeptide(L)'
;ILRLGADPNAADSHGATPLHLVALNRGSAAQARLLLEYGAHIDQTDNRSTTPLMLFQEWPDRIIDRDEDNELNLHSLIRDALPLPLSCLAARVVRQSGIPFDDAEKVPPTLQTFIRRH
;
A
#
# COMPACT_ATOMS: atom_id res chain seq x y z
N ILE A 1 -4.49 13.92 12.00
CA ILE A 1 -5.54 13.96 10.97
C ILE A 1 -6.18 12.59 10.71
N LEU A 2 -5.44 11.48 10.75
CA LEU A 2 -6.02 10.13 10.58
C LEU A 2 -7.11 9.81 11.62
N ARG A 3 -6.89 10.18 12.90
CA ARG A 3 -7.91 10.12 13.97
C ARG A 3 -9.12 11.04 13.76
N LEU A 4 -9.04 12.00 12.85
CA LEU A 4 -10.12 12.94 12.51
C LEU A 4 -10.87 12.50 11.24
N GLY A 5 -10.64 11.27 10.75
CA GLY A 5 -11.28 10.73 9.54
C GLY A 5 -10.57 11.07 8.23
N ALA A 6 -9.27 11.42 8.28
CA ALA A 6 -8.49 11.58 7.05
C ALA A 6 -8.34 10.22 6.36
N ASP A 7 -8.59 10.19 5.05
CA ASP A 7 -8.48 9.00 4.23
C ASP A 7 -7.00 8.57 4.12
N PRO A 8 -6.62 7.40 4.66
CA PRO A 8 -5.25 6.89 4.60
C PRO A 8 -4.82 6.48 3.18
N ASN A 9 -5.75 6.43 2.23
CA ASN A 9 -5.54 6.08 0.82
C ASN A 9 -5.66 7.29 -0.11
N ALA A 10 -5.76 8.50 0.44
CA ALA A 10 -5.84 9.74 -0.33
C ALA A 10 -4.64 9.87 -1.28
N ALA A 11 -4.91 9.92 -2.58
CA ALA A 11 -3.88 10.09 -3.59
C ALA A 11 -3.65 11.57 -3.90
N ASP A 12 -2.39 11.96 -4.07
CA ASP A 12 -2.01 13.29 -4.56
C ASP A 12 -2.19 13.41 -6.09
N SER A 13 -1.74 14.53 -6.67
CA SER A 13 -1.81 14.77 -8.13
C SER A 13 -1.03 13.74 -8.97
N HIS A 14 -0.10 13.01 -8.37
CA HIS A 14 0.70 11.97 -9.01
C HIS A 14 0.14 10.56 -8.73
N GLY A 15 -1.01 10.44 -8.08
CA GLY A 15 -1.53 9.15 -7.64
C GLY A 15 -0.83 8.60 -6.39
N ALA A 16 0.10 9.35 -5.80
CA ALA A 16 0.87 8.89 -4.66
C ALA A 16 0.00 8.96 -3.38
N THR A 17 -0.15 7.81 -2.74
CA THR A 17 -0.80 7.68 -1.42
C THR A 17 0.13 8.14 -0.29
N PRO A 18 -0.38 8.36 0.94
CA PRO A 18 0.47 8.71 2.06
C PRO A 18 1.57 7.68 2.33
N LEU A 19 1.33 6.40 2.03
CA LEU A 19 2.35 5.35 2.11
C LEU A 19 3.48 5.52 1.08
N HIS A 20 3.18 5.96 -0.14
CA HIS A 20 4.23 6.33 -1.11
C HIS A 20 5.08 7.48 -0.58
N LEU A 21 4.45 8.50 -0.02
CA LEU A 21 5.17 9.66 0.53
C LEU A 21 6.08 9.27 1.69
N VAL A 22 5.64 8.34 2.56
CA VAL A 22 6.48 7.77 3.62
C VAL A 22 7.71 7.06 3.03
N ALA A 23 7.54 6.28 1.96
CA ALA A 23 8.66 5.63 1.27
C ALA A 23 9.63 6.63 0.61
N LEU A 24 9.12 7.67 -0.04
CA LEU A 24 9.92 8.65 -0.78
C LEU A 24 10.68 9.62 0.14
N ASN A 25 10.05 10.07 1.23
CA ASN A 25 10.55 11.14 2.09
C ASN A 25 11.40 10.65 3.28
N ARG A 26 11.85 9.39 3.26
CA ARG A 26 12.55 8.77 4.39
C ARG A 26 11.74 8.79 5.68
N GLY A 27 10.45 8.45 5.58
CA GLY A 27 9.57 8.36 6.74
C GLY A 27 9.96 7.21 7.68
N SER A 28 9.50 7.27 8.92
CA SER A 28 9.77 6.22 9.93
C SER A 28 8.83 5.03 9.72
N ALA A 29 9.29 3.84 10.13
CA ALA A 29 8.48 2.63 10.17
C ALA A 29 7.20 2.83 11.01
N ALA A 30 7.27 3.63 12.07
CA ALA A 30 6.11 3.98 12.89
C ALA A 30 5.01 4.71 12.09
N GLN A 31 5.39 5.58 11.14
CA GLN A 31 4.43 6.27 10.28
C GLN A 31 3.77 5.32 9.28
N ALA A 32 4.55 4.39 8.70
CA ALA A 32 4.01 3.35 7.84
C ALA A 32 3.02 2.44 8.58
N ARG A 33 3.37 2.01 9.81
CA ARG A 33 2.50 1.21 10.69
C ARG A 33 1.19 1.93 11.00
N LEU A 34 1.27 3.20 11.41
CA LEU A 34 0.09 3.99 11.71
C LEU A 34 -0.83 4.11 10.47
N LEU A 35 -0.28 4.29 9.27
CA LEU A 35 -1.10 4.34 8.06
C LEU A 35 -1.78 2.98 7.78
N LEU A 36 -1.06 1.87 7.92
CA LEU A 36 -1.59 0.53 7.72
C LEU A 36 -2.67 0.17 8.76
N GLU A 37 -2.47 0.53 10.03
CA GLU A 37 -3.46 0.35 11.10
C GLU A 37 -4.78 1.08 10.82
N TYR A 38 -4.71 2.21 10.11
CA TYR A 38 -5.88 2.98 9.71
C TYR A 38 -6.47 2.50 8.38
N GLY A 39 -5.89 1.49 7.73
CA GLY A 39 -6.42 0.89 6.49
C GLY A 39 -5.76 1.37 5.21
N ALA A 40 -4.53 1.89 5.27
CA ALA A 40 -3.78 2.23 4.06
C ALA A 40 -3.44 0.98 3.23
N HIS A 41 -3.54 1.08 1.91
CA HIS A 41 -3.22 0.03 0.97
C HIS A 41 -1.75 0.13 0.52
N ILE A 42 -0.97 -0.90 0.85
CA ILE A 42 0.44 -1.01 0.46
C ILE A 42 0.63 -1.41 -1.01
N ASP A 43 -0.44 -1.88 -1.66
CA ASP A 43 -0.47 -2.32 -3.06
C ASP A 43 -1.09 -1.29 -4.00
N GLN A 44 -1.58 -0.16 -3.48
CA GLN A 44 -2.18 0.86 -4.33
C GLN A 44 -1.11 1.48 -5.22
N THR A 45 -1.35 1.52 -6.53
CA THR A 45 -0.41 2.08 -7.49
C THR A 45 -0.54 3.60 -7.64
N ASP A 46 0.59 4.28 -7.83
CA ASP A 46 0.63 5.66 -8.31
C ASP A 46 0.45 5.74 -9.85
N ASN A 47 0.48 6.95 -10.41
CA ASN A 47 0.35 7.15 -11.87
C ASN A 47 1.51 6.53 -12.67
N ARG A 48 2.60 6.12 -12.02
CA ARG A 48 3.73 5.40 -12.64
C ARG A 48 3.60 3.89 -12.46
N SER A 49 2.46 3.39 -11.99
CA SER A 49 2.26 1.97 -11.66
C SER A 49 3.24 1.45 -10.60
N THR A 50 3.79 2.34 -9.78
CA THR A 50 4.66 2.00 -8.66
C THR A 50 3.79 1.81 -7.43
N THR A 51 4.07 0.79 -6.61
CA THR A 51 3.40 0.60 -5.31
C THR A 51 4.29 1.06 -4.16
N PRO A 52 3.73 1.42 -2.99
CA PRO A 52 4.52 1.68 -1.80
C PRO A 52 5.44 0.51 -1.45
N LEU A 53 4.96 -0.72 -1.64
CA LEU A 53 5.76 -1.94 -1.44
C LEU A 53 7.00 -1.97 -2.34
N MET A 54 6.87 -1.61 -3.62
CA MET A 54 8.01 -1.55 -4.54
C MET A 54 9.05 -0.53 -4.06
N LEU A 55 8.62 0.66 -3.63
CA LEU A 55 9.54 1.69 -3.12
C LEU A 55 10.27 1.24 -1.83
N PHE A 56 9.55 0.55 -0.95
CA PHE A 56 10.13 -0.03 0.26
C PHE A 56 11.16 -1.13 -0.03
N GLN A 57 10.95 -1.92 -1.08
CA GLN A 57 11.89 -2.95 -1.53
C GLN A 57 13.08 -2.36 -2.30
N GLU A 58 12.85 -1.31 -3.08
CA GLU A 58 13.88 -0.65 -3.88
C GLU A 58 14.85 0.15 -2.99
N TRP A 59 14.32 0.84 -1.97
CA TRP A 59 15.09 1.71 -1.09
C TRP A 59 14.93 1.37 0.41
N PRO A 60 15.40 0.18 0.84
CA PRO A 60 15.28 -0.26 2.23
C PRO A 60 15.97 0.69 3.23
N ASP A 61 17.10 1.29 2.84
CA ASP A 61 17.88 2.20 3.69
C ASP A 61 17.22 3.57 3.92
N ARG A 62 16.10 3.86 3.24
CA ARG A 62 15.40 5.14 3.37
C ARG A 62 14.40 5.14 4.51
N ILE A 63 13.87 3.99 4.94
CA ILE A 63 13.13 3.92 6.20
C ILE A 63 14.14 3.73 7.31
N ILE A 64 14.52 4.85 7.90
CA ILE A 64 15.48 4.91 8.99
C ILE A 64 14.67 4.98 10.28
N ASP A 65 14.67 3.91 11.07
CA ASP A 65 14.55 4.09 12.52
C ASP A 65 15.98 4.36 13.01
N ARG A 66 16.22 5.59 13.48
CA ARG A 66 17.47 5.96 14.18
C ARG A 66 17.47 5.48 15.63
N ASP A 67 16.47 4.71 16.03
CA ASP A 67 16.32 4.24 17.40
C ASP A 67 16.92 2.84 17.50
N GLU A 68 18.08 2.77 18.17
CA GLU A 68 18.85 1.53 18.42
C GLU A 68 18.05 0.47 19.20
N ASP A 69 16.90 0.84 19.78
CA ASP A 69 16.03 -0.01 20.62
C ASP A 69 14.72 -0.44 19.94
N ASN A 70 14.41 0.04 18.74
CA ASN A 70 13.15 -0.28 18.06
C ASN A 70 13.39 -1.20 16.85
N GLU A 71 13.30 -2.51 17.07
CA GLU A 71 13.37 -3.57 16.04
C GLU A 71 12.22 -3.53 15.00
N LEU A 72 11.53 -2.40 14.84
CA LEU A 72 10.53 -2.21 13.80
C LEU A 72 11.21 -1.92 12.45
N ASN A 73 11.96 -2.90 11.99
CA ASN A 73 12.48 -2.91 10.64
C ASN A 73 11.32 -2.89 9.63
N LEU A 74 11.46 -2.10 8.57
CA LEU A 74 10.56 -2.14 7.42
C LEU A 74 10.32 -3.58 6.93
N HIS A 75 11.33 -4.44 7.03
CA HIS A 75 11.21 -5.88 6.77
C HIS A 75 10.24 -6.62 7.68
N SER A 76 10.22 -6.34 9.00
CA SER A 76 9.23 -6.92 9.91
C SER A 76 7.86 -6.32 9.66
N LEU A 77 7.78 -5.04 9.27
CA LEU A 77 6.53 -4.39 8.90
C LEU A 77 5.93 -4.98 7.63
N ILE A 78 6.71 -5.22 6.58
CA ILE A 78 6.25 -5.88 5.34
C ILE A 78 5.88 -7.34 5.59
N ARG A 79 6.61 -8.04 6.47
CA ARG A 79 6.38 -9.45 6.80
C ARG A 79 5.21 -9.66 7.78
N ASP A 80 5.04 -8.76 8.74
CA ASP A 80 4.10 -8.90 9.86
C ASP A 80 2.82 -8.06 9.64
N ALA A 81 2.86 -6.97 8.86
CA ALA A 81 1.67 -6.25 8.38
C ALA A 81 1.00 -6.93 7.17
N LEU A 82 1.06 -8.27 7.16
CA LEU A 82 0.40 -9.15 6.21
C LEU A 82 -1.05 -9.55 6.59
N PRO A 83 -1.89 -8.77 7.30
CA PRO A 83 -3.30 -8.79 6.96
C PRO A 83 -3.44 -7.87 5.73
N LEU A 84 -2.88 -8.27 4.59
CA LEU A 84 -3.49 -7.86 3.32
C LEU A 84 -4.95 -8.30 3.50
N PRO A 85 -5.92 -7.37 3.56
CA PRO A 85 -7.30 -7.79 3.67
C PRO A 85 -7.54 -8.76 2.51
N LEU A 86 -8.30 -9.82 2.73
CA LEU A 86 -8.49 -10.91 1.76
C LEU A 86 -8.79 -10.38 0.35
N SER A 87 -9.45 -9.22 0.28
CA SER A 87 -9.69 -8.44 -0.93
C SER A 87 -8.41 -8.04 -1.70
N CYS A 88 -7.38 -7.49 -1.06
CA CYS A 88 -6.12 -7.11 -1.71
C CYS A 88 -5.38 -8.34 -2.27
N LEU A 89 -5.31 -9.41 -1.47
CA LEU A 89 -4.70 -10.67 -1.93
C LEU A 89 -5.47 -11.26 -3.13
N ALA A 90 -6.80 -11.26 -3.05
CA ALA A 90 -7.65 -11.73 -4.14
C ALA A 90 -7.46 -10.89 -5.41
N ALA A 91 -7.44 -9.56 -5.31
CA ALA A 91 -7.21 -8.67 -6.46
C ALA A 91 -5.85 -8.93 -7.13
N ARG A 92 -4.81 -9.11 -6.32
CA ARG A 92 -3.46 -9.40 -6.80
C ARG A 92 -3.37 -10.76 -7.50
N VAL A 93 -3.99 -11.80 -6.95
CA VAL A 93 -4.04 -13.14 -7.58
C VAL A 93 -4.81 -13.08 -8.90
N VAL A 94 -5.96 -12.39 -8.93
CA VAL A 94 -6.75 -12.22 -10.16
C VAL A 94 -5.91 -11.59 -11.28
N ARG A 95 -5.14 -10.54 -10.96
CA ARG A 95 -4.26 -9.89 -11.93
C ARG A 95 -3.06 -10.77 -12.33
N GLN A 96 -2.39 -11.41 -11.37
CA GLN A 96 -1.22 -12.26 -11.65
C GLN A 96 -1.58 -13.52 -12.43
N SER A 97 -2.76 -14.08 -12.20
CA SER A 97 -3.28 -15.26 -12.90
C SER A 97 -3.91 -14.92 -14.25
N GLY A 98 -3.99 -13.64 -14.63
CA GLY A 98 -4.56 -13.21 -15.91
C GLY A 98 -6.05 -13.53 -16.05
N ILE A 99 -6.79 -13.61 -14.94
CA ILE A 99 -8.22 -13.93 -14.94
C ILE A 99 -8.96 -12.72 -15.53
N PRO A 100 -9.79 -12.89 -16.58
CA PRO A 100 -10.54 -11.78 -17.16
C PRO A 100 -11.59 -11.28 -16.17
N PHE A 101 -11.50 -9.99 -15.80
CA PHE A 101 -12.40 -9.33 -14.85
C PHE A 101 -13.13 -8.12 -15.45
N ASP A 102 -12.91 -7.80 -16.73
CA ASP A 102 -13.51 -6.64 -17.41
C ASP A 102 -14.97 -6.87 -17.87
N ASP A 103 -15.50 -8.08 -17.72
CA ASP A 103 -16.90 -8.42 -18.00
C ASP A 103 -17.83 -7.68 -17.03
N ALA A 104 -18.43 -6.57 -17.47
CA ALA A 104 -19.35 -5.74 -16.67
C ALA A 104 -20.63 -6.47 -16.23
N GLU A 105 -21.00 -7.57 -16.90
CA GLU A 105 -22.14 -8.40 -16.52
C GLU A 105 -21.85 -9.35 -15.35
N LYS A 106 -20.58 -9.72 -15.12
CA LYS A 106 -20.19 -10.69 -14.08
C LYS A 106 -19.52 -10.03 -12.88
N VAL A 107 -18.87 -8.89 -13.09
CA VAL A 107 -18.10 -8.20 -12.05
C VAL A 107 -18.55 -6.75 -11.94
N PRO A 108 -18.97 -6.29 -10.74
CA PRO A 108 -19.37 -4.90 -10.56
C PRO A 108 -18.21 -3.93 -10.85
N PRO A 109 -18.47 -2.75 -11.42
CA PRO A 109 -17.43 -1.81 -11.86
C PRO A 109 -16.56 -1.29 -10.71
N THR A 110 -17.09 -1.26 -9.49
CA THR A 110 -16.34 -0.96 -8.26
C THR A 110 -15.23 -1.99 -8.01
N LEU A 111 -15.52 -3.28 -8.23
CA LEU A 111 -14.55 -4.37 -8.05
C LEU A 111 -13.56 -4.43 -9.21
N GLN A 112 -13.97 -4.11 -10.43
CA GLN A 112 -13.05 -3.92 -11.57
C GLN A 112 -12.04 -2.79 -11.29
N THR A 113 -12.54 -1.65 -10.81
CA THR A 113 -11.70 -0.50 -10.46
C THR A 113 -10.75 -0.85 -9.30
N PHE A 114 -11.22 -1.64 -8.33
CA PHE A 114 -10.40 -2.13 -7.23
C PHE A 114 -9.28 -3.07 -7.71
N ILE A 115 -9.59 -4.05 -8.57
CA ILE A 115 -8.58 -4.96 -9.15
C ILE A 115 -7.57 -4.19 -9.98
N ARG A 116 -8.00 -3.22 -10.81
CA ARG A 116 -7.08 -2.41 -11.65
C ARG A 116 -6.07 -1.59 -10.85
N ARG A 117 -6.41 -1.22 -9.60
CA ARG A 117 -5.54 -0.45 -8.71
C ARG A 117 -4.42 -1.28 -8.07
N HIS A 118 -4.54 -2.61 -8.10
CA HIS A 118 -3.55 -3.59 -7.64
C HIS A 118 -2.83 -4.20 -8.85
#